data_AF-A0A7C3UCZ2-F1
#
_entry.id   AF-A0A7C3UCZ2-F1
#
_cell.length_a   1.000
_cell.length_b   1.000
_cell.length_c   1.000
_cell.angle_alpha   90.00
_cell.angle_beta   90.00
_cell.angle_gamma   90.00
#
_symmetry.space_group_name_H-M   'P 1'
#
loop_
_entity.id
_entity.type
_entity.pdbx_description
1 polymer ?
#
loop_
_entity_poly.entity_id
_entity_poly.type
_entity_poly.pdbx_seq_one_letter_code
_entity_poly.pdbx_strand_id
1 'polypeptide(L)'
;MSNQASVAPKFFYLKLGQSKKFTYSDHDIVVTYLSSFPKQIVVVVVDNTEKTFERDLNASPRGIYWRYNNLIFAIKPVVWEFRDGQKIPIYEKTWNTTEIYFEVRLTEVEN
;
A
#
# COMPACT_ATOMS: atom_id res chain seq x y z
N MET A 1 10.62 -29.88 13.51
CA MET A 1 10.76 -28.47 13.12
C MET A 1 9.84 -28.26 11.92
N SER A 2 8.68 -27.65 12.10
CA SER A 2 7.77 -27.40 10.98
C SER A 2 8.39 -26.33 10.10
N ASN A 3 8.64 -26.70 8.85
CA ASN A 3 9.11 -25.81 7.80
C ASN A 3 7.96 -24.83 7.49
N GLN A 4 7.84 -23.75 8.27
CA GLN A 4 6.79 -22.76 8.07
C GLN A 4 7.16 -21.98 6.81
N ALA A 5 6.56 -22.38 5.69
CA ALA A 5 6.75 -21.72 4.41
C ALA A 5 6.50 -20.21 4.58
N SER A 6 7.49 -19.40 4.20
CA SER A 6 7.38 -17.94 4.23
C SER A 6 6.14 -17.51 3.45
N VAL A 7 5.26 -16.75 4.09
CA VAL A 7 4.06 -16.21 3.42
C VAL A 7 4.52 -15.23 2.35
N ALA A 8 4.20 -15.51 1.08
CA ALA A 8 4.56 -14.66 -0.04
C ALA A 8 3.93 -13.25 0.11
N PRO A 9 4.61 -12.17 -0.32
CA PRO A 9 4.05 -10.83 -0.30
C PRO A 9 2.69 -10.75 -0.99
N LYS A 10 1.79 -9.96 -0.43
CA LYS A 10 0.48 -9.68 -1.02
C LYS A 10 0.44 -8.25 -1.50
N PHE A 11 0.04 -8.06 -2.76
CA PHE A 11 -0.07 -6.74 -3.35
C PHE A 11 -1.34 -6.59 -4.18
N PHE A 12 -1.75 -5.34 -4.39
CA PHE A 12 -2.85 -4.96 -5.27
C PHE A 12 -2.84 -3.45 -5.51
N TYR A 13 -3.60 -3.02 -6.50
CA TYR A 13 -3.90 -1.61 -6.73
C TYR A 13 -5.24 -1.25 -6.09
N LEU A 14 -5.35 -0.02 -5.59
CA LEU A 14 -6.59 0.58 -5.11
C LEU A 14 -6.81 1.90 -5.82
N LYS A 15 -8.02 2.10 -6.35
CA LYS A 15 -8.46 3.40 -6.85
C LYS A 15 -9.04 4.23 -5.72
N LEU A 16 -9.07 5.54 -5.92
CA LEU A 16 -9.71 6.51 -5.04
C LEU A 16 -11.15 6.09 -4.73
N GLY A 17 -11.50 6.08 -3.45
CA GLY A 17 -12.80 5.67 -2.93
C GLY A 17 -12.94 4.16 -2.72
N GLN A 18 -11.93 3.36 -3.04
CA GLN A 18 -11.96 1.92 -2.84
C GLN A 18 -11.38 1.51 -1.48
N SER A 19 -11.94 0.43 -0.96
CA SER A 19 -11.45 -0.30 0.21
C SER A 19 -11.23 -1.77 -0.14
N LYS A 20 -10.26 -2.40 0.52
CA LYS A 20 -10.05 -3.85 0.44
C LYS A 20 -9.77 -4.41 1.82
N LYS A 21 -10.56 -5.42 2.19
CA LYS A 21 -10.39 -6.24 3.40
C LYS A 21 -9.78 -7.59 3.01
N PHE A 22 -8.80 -8.05 3.78
CA PHE A 22 -8.18 -9.36 3.60
C PHE A 22 -7.42 -9.78 4.86
N THR A 23 -7.18 -11.08 5.00
CA THR A 23 -6.30 -11.63 6.03
C THR A 23 -4.89 -11.86 5.45
N TYR A 24 -3.86 -11.62 6.23
CA TYR A 24 -2.46 -11.87 5.88
C TYR A 24 -1.65 -12.23 7.14
N SER A 25 -1.03 -13.43 7.15
CA SER A 25 -0.26 -13.93 8.31
C SER A 25 -1.02 -13.80 9.64
N ASP A 26 -2.28 -14.25 9.65
CA ASP A 26 -3.20 -14.19 10.81
C ASP A 26 -3.64 -12.78 11.26
N HIS A 27 -3.25 -11.73 10.52
CA HIS A 27 -3.73 -10.37 10.74
C HIS A 27 -4.90 -10.03 9.83
N ASP A 28 -5.95 -9.42 10.39
CA ASP A 28 -7.05 -8.86 9.63
C ASP A 28 -6.72 -7.43 9.21
N ILE A 29 -6.63 -7.21 7.90
CA ILE A 29 -6.16 -5.96 7.31
C ILE A 29 -7.27 -5.34 6.45
N VAL A 30 -7.52 -4.05 6.67
CA VAL A 30 -8.35 -3.22 5.79
C VAL A 30 -7.52 -2.06 5.29
N VAL A 31 -7.49 -1.86 3.98
CA VAL A 31 -6.86 -0.71 3.35
C VAL A 31 -7.92 0.09 2.61
N THR A 32 -8.02 1.37 2.92
CA THR A 32 -8.95 2.30 2.28
C THR A 32 -8.16 3.46 1.69
N TYR A 33 -8.42 3.76 0.42
CA TYR A 33 -7.83 4.92 -0.25
C TYR A 33 -8.89 6.00 -0.46
N LEU A 34 -8.74 7.11 0.24
CA LEU A 34 -9.61 8.28 0.20
C LEU A 34 -8.86 9.44 -0.46
N SER A 35 -9.62 10.31 -1.13
CA SER A 35 -9.13 11.62 -1.54
C SER A 35 -9.90 12.69 -0.78
N SER A 36 -9.17 13.64 -0.23
CA SER A 36 -9.71 14.79 0.48
C SER A 36 -8.90 15.99 0.06
N PHE A 37 -9.28 16.66 -1.04
CA PHE A 37 -8.58 17.85 -1.52
C PHE A 37 -8.30 18.81 -0.35
N PRO A 38 -7.04 19.24 -0.14
CA PRO A 38 -5.87 19.13 -1.03
C PRO A 38 -4.92 17.94 -0.74
N LYS A 39 -5.43 16.82 -0.24
CA LYS A 39 -4.65 15.66 0.21
C LYS A 39 -5.17 14.33 -0.33
N GLN A 40 -4.25 13.39 -0.44
CA GLN A 40 -4.54 11.96 -0.47
C GLN A 40 -4.49 11.41 0.95
N ILE A 41 -5.47 10.56 1.27
CA ILE A 41 -5.57 9.93 2.59
C ILE A 41 -5.62 8.42 2.39
N VAL A 42 -4.70 7.69 3.02
CA VAL A 42 -4.73 6.23 3.06
C VAL A 42 -4.91 5.79 4.50
N VAL A 43 -5.95 5.00 4.74
CA VAL A 43 -6.24 4.41 6.05
C VAL A 43 -5.92 2.93 5.99
N VAL A 44 -5.07 2.47 6.90
CA VAL A 44 -4.74 1.05 7.07
C VAL A 44 -5.16 0.64 8.47
N VAL A 45 -6.07 -0.33 8.57
CA VAL A 45 -6.48 -0.95 9.83
C VAL A 45 -5.88 -2.34 9.90
N VAL A 46 -5.16 -2.65 10.97
CA VAL A 46 -4.58 -3.98 11.26
C VAL A 46 -5.08 -4.41 12.64
N ASP A 47 -5.84 -5.50 12.72
CA ASP A 47 -6.42 -6.03 13.98
C ASP A 47 -7.11 -4.95 14.83
N ASN A 48 -7.95 -4.14 14.19
CA ASN A 48 -8.66 -2.98 14.77
C ASN A 48 -7.75 -1.81 15.20
N THR A 49 -6.45 -1.86 14.93
CA THR A 49 -5.54 -0.72 15.08
C THR A 49 -5.50 0.09 13.79
N GLU A 50 -6.01 1.32 13.83
CA GLU A 50 -6.01 2.22 12.68
C GLU A 50 -4.72 3.03 12.58
N LYS A 51 -4.21 3.15 11.35
CA LYS A 51 -3.16 4.09 10.97
C LYS A 51 -3.59 4.87 9.74
N THR A 52 -3.69 6.19 9.90
CA THR A 52 -4.01 7.12 8.82
C THR A 52 -2.75 7.82 8.32
N PHE A 53 -2.60 7.87 6.99
CA PHE A 53 -1.51 8.54 6.30
C PHE A 53 -2.08 9.62 5.39
N GLU A 54 -1.56 10.83 5.56
CA GLU A 54 -1.91 11.98 4.71
C GLU A 54 -0.72 12.39 3.86
N ARG A 55 -1.01 12.75 2.60
CA ARG A 55 -0.04 13.26 1.64
C ARG A 55 -0.65 14.40 0.85
N ASP A 56 -0.04 15.58 0.91
CA ASP A 56 -0.44 16.68 0.03
C ASP A 56 -0.18 16.30 -1.44
N LEU A 57 -1.02 16.80 -2.36
CA LEU A 57 -0.91 16.46 -3.79
C LEU A 57 0.47 16.77 -4.40
N ASN A 58 1.14 17.81 -3.87
CA ASN A 58 2.44 18.30 -4.32
C ASN A 58 3.61 17.88 -3.40
N ALA A 59 3.36 16.99 -2.43
CA ALA A 59 4.42 16.48 -1.57
C ALA A 59 5.44 15.64 -2.37
N SER A 60 6.56 15.32 -1.72
CA SER A 60 7.53 14.34 -2.25
C SER A 60 6.79 13.07 -2.69
N PRO A 61 7.06 12.55 -3.90
CA PRO A 61 6.29 11.45 -4.46
C PRO A 61 6.65 10.10 -3.85
N ARG A 62 7.62 10.07 -2.91
CA ARG A 62 8.06 8.89 -2.19
C ARG A 62 6.88 8.17 -1.53
N GLY A 63 6.89 6.84 -1.62
CA GLY A 63 5.91 5.98 -0.99
C GLY A 63 5.89 6.09 0.53
N ILE A 64 4.80 5.63 1.13
CA ILE A 64 4.68 5.40 2.57
C ILE A 64 5.22 4.00 2.85
N TYR A 65 6.17 3.93 3.77
CA TYR A 65 6.74 2.67 4.25
C TYR A 65 6.48 2.61 5.76
N TRP A 66 5.76 1.59 6.19
CA TRP A 66 5.33 1.46 7.58
C TRP A 66 5.50 0.03 8.07
N ARG A 67 5.84 -0.12 9.35
CA ARG A 67 6.01 -1.41 10.00
C ARG A 67 4.99 -1.54 11.13
N TYR A 68 4.36 -2.71 11.21
CA TYR A 68 3.50 -3.11 12.33
C TYR A 68 3.91 -4.53 12.72
N ASN A 69 4.47 -4.72 13.91
CA ASN A 69 5.05 -6.00 14.34
C ASN A 69 6.04 -6.57 13.29
N ASN A 70 5.76 -7.78 12.80
CA ASN A 70 6.48 -8.48 11.75
C ASN A 70 5.97 -8.18 10.33
N LEU A 71 5.07 -7.20 10.15
CA LEU A 71 4.56 -6.77 8.84
C LEU A 71 5.28 -5.50 8.35
N ILE A 72 5.66 -5.50 7.09
CA ILE A 72 6.14 -4.33 6.35
C ILE A 72 5.11 -3.98 5.29
N PHE A 73 4.67 -2.73 5.30
CA PHE A 73 3.74 -2.14 4.35
C PHE A 73 4.47 -1.18 3.43
N ALA A 74 4.17 -1.24 2.13
CA ALA A 74 4.57 -0.25 1.14
C ALA A 74 3.32 0.27 0.40
N ILE A 75 3.12 1.58 0.43
CA ILE A 75 2.03 2.26 -0.27
C ILE A 75 2.63 3.29 -1.20
N LYS A 76 2.45 3.13 -2.50
CA LYS A 76 3.08 3.99 -3.51
C LYS A 76 2.01 4.63 -4.38
N PRO A 77 2.09 5.93 -4.69
CA PRO A 77 1.22 6.49 -5.71
C PRO A 77 1.59 5.90 -7.08
N VAL A 78 0.60 5.65 -7.92
CA VAL A 78 0.78 5.03 -9.25
C VAL A 78 0.20 5.93 -10.32
N VAL A 79 0.97 6.21 -11.36
CA VAL A 79 0.47 6.84 -12.58
C VAL A 79 0.71 5.88 -13.74
N TRP A 80 -0.30 5.66 -14.57
CA TRP A 80 -0.15 4.80 -15.75
C TRP A 80 0.27 5.63 -16.95
N GLU A 81 1.30 5.18 -17.65
CA GLU A 81 1.77 5.78 -18.90
C GLU A 81 1.67 4.77 -20.05
N PHE A 82 1.49 5.28 -21.27
CA PHE A 82 1.64 4.48 -22.48
C PHE A 82 3.06 4.65 -23.01
N ARG A 83 3.80 3.55 -23.15
CA ARG A 83 5.11 3.50 -23.79
C ARG A 83 5.11 2.34 -24.78
N ASP A 84 5.50 2.61 -26.02
CA ASP A 84 5.54 1.62 -27.10
C ASP A 84 4.23 0.82 -27.26
N GLY A 85 3.09 1.50 -27.12
CA GLY A 85 1.76 0.88 -27.21
C GLY A 85 1.31 0.09 -25.96
N GLN A 86 2.16 -0.05 -24.95
CA GLN A 86 1.86 -0.75 -23.70
C GLN A 86 1.57 0.23 -22.57
N LYS A 87 0.51 -0.04 -21.80
CA LYS A 87 0.20 0.69 -20.57
C LYS A 87 1.02 0.12 -19.40
N ILE A 88 1.90 0.94 -18.83
CA ILE A 88 2.80 0.55 -17.74
C ILE A 88 2.57 1.40 -16.48
N PRO A 89 2.71 0.84 -15.26
CA PRO A 89 2.61 1.60 -14.03
C PRO A 89 3.94 2.30 -13.71
N ILE A 90 3.87 3.58 -13.38
CA ILE A 90 4.99 4.37 -12.84
C ILE A 90 4.71 4.62 -11.36
N TYR A 91 5.50 3.96 -10.51
CA TYR A 91 5.40 4.09 -9.05
C TYR A 91 6.14 5.34 -8.56
N GLU A 92 5.64 5.94 -7.48
CA GLU A 92 6.28 7.09 -6.81
C GLU A 92 6.50 8.27 -7.78
N LYS A 93 5.54 8.49 -8.70
CA LYS A 93 5.59 9.62 -9.64
C LYS A 93 5.05 10.92 -9.03
N THR A 94 3.86 10.86 -8.41
CA THR A 94 3.20 12.02 -7.78
C THR A 94 2.04 11.55 -6.90
N TRP A 95 1.83 12.19 -5.76
CA TRP A 95 0.63 11.98 -4.93
C TRP A 95 -0.63 12.64 -5.53
N ASN A 96 -0.51 13.44 -6.60
CA ASN A 96 -1.65 13.82 -7.42
C ASN A 96 -2.04 12.66 -8.35
N THR A 97 -2.56 11.58 -7.78
CA THR A 97 -3.02 10.39 -8.50
C THR A 97 -4.40 9.94 -8.02
N THR A 98 -5.01 9.04 -8.78
CA THR A 98 -6.28 8.36 -8.45
C THR A 98 -6.08 6.89 -8.11
N GLU A 99 -4.84 6.39 -8.13
CA GLU A 99 -4.53 4.98 -7.87
C GLU A 99 -3.24 4.84 -7.05
N ILE A 100 -3.28 3.91 -6.10
CA ILE A 100 -2.12 3.51 -5.29
C ILE A 100 -1.82 2.04 -5.51
N TYR A 101 -0.54 1.69 -5.39
CA TYR A 101 -0.08 0.34 -5.17
C TYR A 101 0.06 0.11 -3.67
N PHE A 102 -0.48 -1.00 -3.19
CA PHE A 102 -0.30 -1.47 -1.82
C PHE A 102 0.42 -2.82 -1.85
N GLU A 103 1.38 -3.00 -0.96
CA GLU A 103 2.05 -4.27 -0.69
C GLU A 103 2.21 -4.47 0.82
N VAL A 104 2.01 -5.71 1.26
CA VAL A 104 2.38 -6.17 2.61
C VAL A 104 3.25 -7.43 2.49
N ARG A 105 4.31 -7.49 3.30
CA ARG A 105 5.18 -8.66 3.43
C ARG A 105 5.60 -8.88 4.88
N LEU A 106 6.07 -10.09 5.18
CA LEU A 106 6.73 -10.36 6.45
C LEU A 106 8.11 -9.70 6.48
N THR A 107 8.55 -9.28 7.66
CA THR A 107 9.94 -8.91 7.91
C THR A 107 10.78 -10.18 7.82
N GLU A 108 11.87 -10.16 7.05
CA GLU A 108 12.81 -11.28 7.04
C GLU A 108 13.27 -11.54 8.47
N VAL A 109 13.07 -12.77 8.95
CA VAL A 109 13.64 -13.20 10.24
C VAL A 109 15.12 -13.40 9.95
N GLU A 110 15.98 -12.51 10.47
CA GLU A 110 17.40 -12.79 10.54
C GLU A 110 17.57 -14.06 11.38
N ASN A 111 18.01 -15.15 10.75
CA ASN A 111 18.46 -16.36 11.43
C ASN A 111 19.85 -16.15 12.02
#